data_AF-A0A1E1W5U7-F1
#
_entry.id   AF-A0A1E1W5U7-F1
#
_cell.length_a   1.000
_cell.length_b   1.000
_cell.length_c   1.000
_cell.angle_alpha   90.00
_cell.angle_beta   90.00
_cell.angle_gamma   90.00
#
_symmetry.space_group_name_H-M   'P 1'
#
loop_
_entity.id
_entity.type
_entity.pdbx_description
1 polymer ?
#
loop_
_entity_poly.entity_id
_entity_poly.type
_entity_poly.pdbx_seq_one_letter_code
_entity_poly.pdbx_strand_id
1 'polypeptide(L)'
;ARVCHALCRVVSRGSEDKAAAIRTAVNMCATVPSVQAILLFISEEKSPGVRKMLSDALEELLQKDQGDELVMAVAEHASVMMSSQESTKTRAGLDISETLIAGLKENNSLTKNLLPNILVQIVKTFEIDSDTAFEIATKHFMEKIELFEAKELEKLTKNLLKTLLVKVKQDGAQQNKMAELDVKIFKSTTKMVVGFIKKVLDYKIDEKEKILEIIFKIFDEENCDVLKVFFVLAEIKVIFDLDMDLSRHVLSYKDFVIQYKFLCIEINAEDFFCMEVVLKFLEDYAEVLLEFQCEKTRQLIAQLIINMSPKCVKHLQRQFKSCLSIYTKSRTPSLIIKSVENWCNGLDLKEVTQNIENREFIDNDATKVRALSIVTQAVKVTDVSLTAVNVYARQWLTILLALYSNDYVTDYLKSKMTYLTDLLKVSVGVAKVGDVKKLILEGVDLEGLPGEKIGVQFCRFFVHVFYEFLVRRPYVLLDEDMKKCSVILSDIVKYTLKKKCSEEQYGNVLELVDQLWPTFEAATTFNQKYTLLLNLNNFPKKLSPDSNPLQWAVSVICSDASREDKARLISVLPGGDAFAGCYIQL
;
A
#
# COMPACT_ATOMS: atom_id res chain seq x y z
N ALA A 1 -44.13 18.92 -17.13
CA ALA A 1 -43.45 18.13 -16.08
C ALA A 1 -44.05 16.73 -15.88
N ARG A 2 -45.26 16.55 -15.32
CA ARG A 2 -45.86 15.22 -15.04
C ARG A 2 -45.89 14.25 -16.24
N VAL A 3 -46.26 14.77 -17.41
CA VAL A 3 -46.31 13.98 -18.67
C VAL A 3 -44.91 13.50 -19.06
N CYS A 4 -43.90 14.36 -18.97
CA CYS A 4 -42.51 13.98 -19.22
C CYS A 4 -42.06 12.84 -18.28
N HIS A 5 -42.29 12.98 -16.98
CA HIS A 5 -41.94 11.95 -16.00
C HIS A 5 -42.62 10.60 -16.29
N ALA A 6 -43.91 10.61 -16.61
CA ALA A 6 -44.63 9.41 -16.98
C ALA A 6 -44.06 8.76 -18.25
N LEU A 7 -43.69 9.56 -19.26
CA LEU A 7 -43.07 9.06 -20.49
C LEU A 7 -41.70 8.43 -20.23
N CYS A 8 -40.84 9.05 -19.41
CA CYS A 8 -39.53 8.49 -19.05
C CYS A 8 -39.66 7.14 -18.32
N ARG A 9 -40.64 6.99 -17.41
CA ARG A 9 -40.92 5.70 -16.73
C ARG A 9 -41.44 4.62 -17.67
N VAL A 10 -42.14 5.00 -18.74
CA VAL A 10 -42.63 4.04 -19.73
C VAL A 10 -41.50 3.61 -20.67
N VAL A 11 -40.62 4.53 -21.07
CA VAL A 11 -39.43 4.22 -21.87
C VAL A 11 -38.48 3.31 -21.09
N SER A 12 -38.25 3.58 -19.81
CA SER A 12 -37.39 2.74 -18.96
C SER A 12 -37.85 1.29 -18.81
N ARG A 13 -39.10 0.98 -19.21
CA ARG A 13 -39.69 -0.36 -19.19
C ARG A 13 -39.63 -1.08 -20.55
N GLY A 14 -38.86 -0.56 -21.52
CA GLY A 14 -38.59 -1.23 -22.79
C GLY A 14 -39.43 -0.76 -23.99
N SER A 15 -39.96 0.46 -23.96
CA SER A 15 -40.68 1.05 -25.10
C SER A 15 -39.73 1.96 -25.90
N GLU A 16 -39.18 1.46 -27.01
CA GLU A 16 -38.12 2.13 -27.79
C GLU A 16 -38.60 3.38 -28.57
N ASP A 17 -39.92 3.54 -28.81
CA ASP A 17 -40.46 4.57 -29.72
C ASP A 17 -40.88 5.92 -29.09
N LYS A 18 -40.44 6.26 -27.87
CA LYS A 18 -40.98 7.44 -27.14
C LYS A 18 -39.96 8.54 -26.82
N ALA A 19 -38.71 8.44 -27.27
CA ALA A 19 -37.72 9.50 -27.07
C ALA A 19 -38.18 10.85 -27.66
N ALA A 20 -38.76 10.86 -28.87
CA ALA A 20 -39.30 12.07 -29.48
C ALA A 20 -40.45 12.70 -28.67
N ALA A 21 -41.31 11.88 -28.06
CA ALA A 21 -42.41 12.35 -27.23
C ALA A 21 -41.92 12.98 -25.91
N ILE A 22 -40.87 12.42 -25.30
CA ILE A 22 -40.20 13.00 -24.13
C ILE A 22 -39.66 14.38 -24.48
N ARG A 23 -38.93 14.50 -25.60
CA ARG A 23 -38.39 15.79 -26.08
C ARG A 23 -39.47 16.85 -26.27
N THR A 24 -40.56 16.51 -26.95
CA THR A 24 -41.69 17.44 -27.13
C THR A 24 -42.29 17.85 -25.79
N ALA A 25 -42.51 16.91 -24.87
CA ALA A 25 -43.07 17.20 -23.56
C ALA A 25 -42.17 18.10 -22.69
N VAL A 26 -40.84 17.96 -22.80
CA VAL A 26 -39.89 18.83 -22.09
C VAL A 26 -39.81 20.22 -22.71
N ASN A 27 -39.86 20.34 -24.04
CA ASN A 27 -39.87 21.64 -24.71
C ASN A 27 -41.08 22.52 -24.33
N MET A 28 -42.19 21.91 -23.93
CA MET A 28 -43.35 22.62 -23.39
C MET A 28 -43.15 23.12 -21.94
N CYS A 29 -42.04 22.77 -21.29
CA CYS A 29 -41.70 23.15 -19.93
C CYS A 29 -40.72 24.33 -19.85
N ALA A 30 -40.68 25.18 -20.89
CA ALA A 30 -39.83 26.36 -21.07
C ALA A 30 -40.10 27.55 -20.11
N THR A 31 -40.46 27.29 -18.85
CA THR A 31 -40.73 28.31 -17.83
C THR A 31 -40.16 27.86 -16.49
N VAL A 32 -39.69 28.81 -15.66
CA VAL A 32 -39.08 28.52 -14.36
C VAL A 32 -39.96 27.58 -13.50
N PRO A 33 -41.28 27.80 -13.33
CA PRO A 33 -42.12 26.90 -12.53
C PRO A 33 -42.23 25.49 -13.12
N SER A 34 -42.21 25.36 -14.45
CA SER A 34 -42.28 24.05 -15.11
C SER A 34 -40.98 23.26 -15.00
N VAL A 35 -39.84 23.95 -15.06
CA VAL A 35 -38.52 23.37 -14.80
C VAL A 35 -38.39 22.95 -13.34
N GLN A 36 -38.79 23.80 -12.39
CA GLN A 36 -38.82 23.44 -10.97
C GLN A 36 -39.66 22.19 -10.71
N ALA A 37 -40.81 22.05 -11.39
CA ALA A 37 -41.60 20.84 -11.32
C ALA A 37 -40.87 19.60 -11.89
N ILE A 38 -40.06 19.73 -12.95
CA ILE A 38 -39.22 18.63 -13.46
C ILE A 38 -38.15 18.25 -12.42
N LEU A 39 -37.48 19.24 -11.84
CA LEU A 39 -36.44 19.03 -10.82
C LEU A 39 -37.00 18.31 -9.59
N LEU A 40 -38.21 18.63 -9.16
CA LEU A 40 -38.92 17.89 -8.10
C LEU A 40 -39.05 16.40 -8.46
N PHE A 41 -39.51 16.09 -9.68
CA PHE A 41 -39.64 14.70 -10.13
C PHE A 41 -38.29 13.98 -10.22
N ILE A 42 -37.21 14.66 -10.60
CA ILE A 42 -35.86 14.08 -10.58
C ILE A 42 -35.44 13.76 -9.13
N SER A 43 -35.68 14.68 -8.20
CA SER A 43 -35.30 14.52 -6.79
C SER A 43 -36.04 13.38 -6.06
N GLU A 44 -37.30 13.13 -6.44
CA GLU A 44 -38.16 12.09 -5.84
C GLU A 44 -38.07 10.74 -6.55
N GLU A 45 -37.42 10.67 -7.72
CA GLU A 45 -37.36 9.45 -8.52
C GLU A 45 -36.32 8.47 -7.97
N LYS A 46 -36.77 7.23 -7.73
CA LYS A 46 -35.95 6.16 -7.16
C LYS A 46 -35.15 5.42 -8.22
N SER A 47 -35.67 5.30 -9.44
CA SER A 47 -34.99 4.61 -10.54
C SER A 47 -33.86 5.48 -11.13
N PRO A 48 -32.59 5.03 -11.05
CA PRO A 48 -31.46 5.79 -11.60
C PRO A 48 -31.59 6.04 -13.11
N GLY A 49 -32.07 5.05 -13.87
CA GLY A 49 -32.27 5.21 -15.32
C GLY A 49 -33.34 6.25 -15.68
N VAL A 50 -34.42 6.34 -14.89
CA VAL A 50 -35.46 7.36 -15.09
C VAL A 50 -34.96 8.74 -14.68
N ARG A 51 -34.22 8.86 -13.57
CA ARG A 51 -33.57 10.13 -13.18
C ARG A 51 -32.64 10.64 -14.27
N LYS A 52 -31.79 9.75 -14.79
CA LYS A 52 -30.87 10.10 -15.88
C LYS A 52 -31.61 10.57 -17.12
N MET A 53 -32.62 9.84 -17.59
CA MET A 53 -33.43 10.27 -18.76
C MET A 53 -34.13 11.61 -18.54
N LEU A 54 -34.62 11.89 -17.33
CA LEU A 54 -35.19 13.20 -17.02
C LEU A 54 -34.16 14.32 -17.03
N SER A 55 -32.94 14.02 -16.57
CA SER A 55 -31.81 14.97 -16.55
C SER A 55 -31.30 15.23 -17.98
N ASP A 56 -31.10 14.18 -18.78
CA ASP A 56 -30.74 14.28 -20.20
C ASP A 56 -31.80 15.08 -21.00
N ALA A 57 -33.09 14.87 -20.70
CA ALA A 57 -34.14 15.64 -21.36
C ALA A 57 -34.15 17.11 -20.93
N LEU A 58 -33.79 17.41 -19.67
CA LEU A 58 -33.57 18.77 -19.19
C LEU A 58 -32.36 19.44 -19.87
N GLU A 59 -31.32 18.67 -20.22
CA GLU A 59 -30.15 19.17 -20.96
C GLU A 59 -30.56 19.83 -22.29
N GLU A 60 -31.39 19.15 -23.08
CA GLU A 60 -31.87 19.66 -24.37
C GLU A 60 -32.68 20.96 -24.22
N LEU A 61 -33.34 21.15 -23.08
CA LEU A 61 -34.06 22.40 -22.78
C LEU A 61 -33.09 23.53 -22.47
N LEU A 62 -32.05 23.25 -21.67
CA LEU A 62 -31.06 24.24 -21.25
C LEU A 62 -30.11 24.66 -22.37
N GLN A 63 -29.89 23.81 -23.37
CA GLN A 63 -29.10 24.14 -24.55
C GLN A 63 -29.83 25.07 -25.54
N LYS A 64 -31.15 25.23 -25.39
CA LYS A 64 -31.92 26.17 -26.22
C LYS A 64 -31.83 27.56 -25.63
N ASP A 65 -31.79 28.57 -26.50
CA ASP A 65 -31.67 29.99 -26.18
C ASP A 65 -32.94 30.54 -25.49
N GLN A 66 -33.29 29.98 -24.32
CA GLN A 66 -34.55 30.19 -23.60
C GLN A 66 -34.41 31.09 -22.34
N GLY A 67 -33.24 31.71 -22.17
CA GLY A 67 -32.99 32.73 -21.15
C GLY A 67 -32.22 32.22 -19.93
N ASP A 68 -31.29 33.06 -19.45
CA ASP A 68 -30.38 32.80 -18.33
C ASP A 68 -31.12 32.41 -17.02
N GLU A 69 -32.36 32.87 -16.85
CA GLU A 69 -33.18 32.60 -15.65
C GLU A 69 -33.47 31.10 -15.42
N LEU A 70 -33.65 30.32 -16.50
CA LEU A 70 -33.90 28.88 -16.38
C LEU A 70 -32.65 28.14 -15.88
N VAL A 71 -31.49 28.49 -16.42
CA VAL A 71 -30.21 27.89 -16.05
C VAL A 71 -29.87 28.22 -14.59
N MET A 72 -30.11 29.46 -14.17
CA MET A 72 -29.95 29.90 -12.78
C MET A 72 -30.85 29.12 -11.83
N ALA A 73 -32.13 28.93 -12.18
CA ALA A 73 -33.07 28.17 -11.36
C ALA A 73 -32.65 26.69 -11.20
N VAL A 74 -32.13 26.07 -12.27
CA VAL A 74 -31.57 24.70 -12.22
C VAL A 74 -30.34 24.66 -11.32
N ALA A 75 -29.42 25.62 -11.45
CA ALA A 75 -28.21 25.69 -10.63
C ALA A 75 -28.50 25.83 -9.14
N GLU A 76 -29.45 26.69 -8.77
CA GLU A 76 -29.88 26.87 -7.38
C GLU A 76 -30.47 25.59 -6.81
N HIS A 77 -31.37 24.92 -7.54
CA HIS A 77 -31.98 23.67 -7.09
C HIS A 77 -30.97 22.52 -7.00
N ALA A 78 -30.05 22.40 -7.96
CA ALA A 78 -28.99 21.40 -7.91
C ALA A 78 -28.12 21.59 -6.66
N SER A 79 -27.75 22.83 -6.33
CA SER A 79 -26.99 23.15 -5.12
C SER A 79 -27.73 22.77 -3.83
N VAL A 80 -29.06 23.00 -3.77
CA VAL A 80 -29.89 22.61 -2.62
C VAL A 80 -29.95 21.09 -2.50
N MET A 81 -30.13 20.37 -3.62
CA MET A 81 -30.18 18.91 -3.63
C MET A 81 -28.86 18.27 -3.21
N MET A 82 -27.74 18.78 -3.71
CA MET A 82 -26.38 18.35 -3.33
C MET A 82 -26.08 18.56 -1.83
N SER A 83 -26.75 19.53 -1.19
CA SER A 83 -26.62 19.81 0.24
C SER A 83 -27.58 19.01 1.12
N SER A 84 -28.37 18.10 0.54
CA SER A 84 -29.36 17.31 1.26
C SER A 84 -28.71 16.22 2.14
N GLN A 85 -29.39 15.85 3.22
CA GLN A 85 -29.02 14.66 4.01
C GLN A 85 -29.55 13.35 3.40
N GLU A 86 -30.43 13.43 2.40
CA GLU A 86 -30.98 12.25 1.72
C GLU A 86 -30.10 11.87 0.52
N SER A 87 -29.43 10.71 0.58
CA SER A 87 -28.51 10.25 -0.47
C SER A 87 -29.14 10.21 -1.88
N THR A 88 -30.44 9.91 -1.98
CA THR A 88 -31.15 9.91 -3.28
C THR A 88 -31.26 11.32 -3.87
N LYS A 89 -31.49 12.34 -3.02
CA LYS A 89 -31.53 13.74 -3.44
C LYS A 89 -30.13 14.26 -3.75
N THR A 90 -29.12 13.88 -2.97
CA THR A 90 -27.72 14.25 -3.24
C THR A 90 -27.28 13.72 -4.61
N ARG A 91 -27.58 12.45 -4.92
CA ARG A 91 -27.33 11.85 -6.24
C ARG A 91 -28.10 12.55 -7.37
N ALA A 92 -29.37 12.85 -7.16
CA ALA A 92 -30.15 13.65 -8.12
C ALA A 92 -29.50 15.02 -8.39
N GLY A 93 -28.98 15.68 -7.35
CA GLY A 93 -28.23 16.93 -7.49
C GLY A 93 -26.95 16.79 -8.32
N LEU A 94 -26.23 15.67 -8.18
CA LEU A 94 -25.06 15.34 -9.01
C LEU A 94 -25.46 15.09 -10.48
N ASP A 95 -26.49 14.26 -10.72
CA ASP A 95 -27.04 14.00 -12.08
C ASP A 95 -27.43 15.31 -12.78
N ILE A 96 -28.11 16.22 -12.06
CA ILE A 96 -28.50 17.55 -12.58
C ILE A 96 -27.27 18.44 -12.80
N SER A 97 -26.22 18.32 -11.99
CA SER A 97 -25.00 19.12 -12.18
C SER A 97 -24.29 18.74 -13.48
N GLU A 98 -24.26 17.46 -13.85
CA GLU A 98 -23.74 17.01 -15.17
C GLU A 98 -24.52 17.65 -16.32
N THR A 99 -25.86 17.61 -16.22
CA THR A 99 -26.79 18.24 -17.18
C THR A 99 -26.57 19.75 -17.28
N LEU A 100 -26.41 20.42 -16.13
CA LEU A 100 -26.20 21.85 -16.05
C LEU A 100 -24.88 22.25 -16.72
N ILE A 101 -23.80 21.50 -16.50
CA ILE A 101 -22.49 21.78 -17.13
C ILE A 101 -22.60 21.70 -18.65
N ALA A 102 -23.34 20.73 -19.19
CA ALA A 102 -23.59 20.64 -20.63
C ALA A 102 -24.42 21.84 -21.15
N GLY A 103 -25.40 22.32 -20.37
CA GLY A 103 -26.17 23.54 -20.69
C GLY A 103 -25.35 24.84 -20.64
N LEU A 104 -24.27 24.88 -19.85
CA LEU A 104 -23.38 26.06 -19.77
C LEU A 104 -22.44 26.21 -20.97
N LYS A 105 -22.26 25.15 -21.78
CA LYS A 105 -21.16 25.01 -22.73
C LYS A 105 -20.96 26.19 -23.70
N GLU A 106 -22.04 26.74 -24.20
CA GLU A 106 -22.04 27.86 -25.16
C GLU A 106 -22.22 29.23 -24.50
N ASN A 107 -22.61 29.29 -23.21
CA ASN A 107 -22.86 30.54 -22.50
C ASN A 107 -21.67 30.90 -21.57
N ASN A 108 -20.72 31.66 -22.11
CA ASN A 108 -19.51 32.08 -21.38
C ASN A 108 -19.82 32.92 -20.12
N SER A 109 -20.88 33.74 -20.14
CA SER A 109 -21.27 34.59 -19.00
C SER A 109 -21.71 33.74 -17.81
N LEU A 110 -22.65 32.82 -18.04
CA LEU A 110 -23.11 31.90 -17.01
C LEU A 110 -22.02 30.92 -16.57
N THR A 111 -21.19 30.45 -17.52
CA THR A 111 -20.03 29.60 -17.21
C THR A 111 -19.11 30.27 -16.19
N LYS A 112 -18.78 31.55 -16.41
CA LYS A 112 -17.93 32.32 -15.51
C LYS A 112 -18.54 32.46 -14.11
N ASN A 113 -19.87 32.60 -14.02
CA ASN A 113 -20.57 32.80 -12.76
C ASN A 113 -20.83 31.52 -11.96
N LEU A 114 -21.19 30.42 -12.63
CA LEU A 114 -21.74 29.22 -12.00
C LEU A 114 -20.72 28.08 -11.84
N LEU A 115 -19.87 27.85 -12.84
CA LEU A 115 -19.01 26.67 -12.89
C LEU A 115 -18.04 26.55 -11.69
N PRO A 116 -17.40 27.64 -11.20
CA PRO A 116 -16.57 27.57 -9.99
C PRO A 116 -17.35 27.09 -8.75
N ASN A 117 -18.60 27.55 -8.61
CA ASN A 117 -19.44 27.17 -7.48
C ASN A 117 -19.92 25.72 -7.60
N ILE A 118 -20.25 25.25 -8.81
CA ILE A 118 -20.63 23.86 -9.09
C ILE A 118 -19.49 22.91 -8.66
N LEU A 119 -18.24 23.19 -9.06
CA LEU A 119 -17.07 22.40 -8.65
C LEU A 119 -16.96 22.28 -7.13
N VAL A 120 -17.12 23.39 -6.41
CA VAL A 120 -17.07 23.40 -4.94
C VAL A 120 -18.23 22.61 -4.33
N GLN A 121 -19.43 22.69 -4.89
CA GLN A 121 -20.59 21.96 -4.37
C GLN A 121 -20.49 20.45 -4.61
N ILE A 122 -19.99 20.03 -5.76
CA ILE A 122 -19.73 18.60 -6.04
C ILE A 122 -18.80 18.02 -4.97
N VAL A 123 -17.71 18.71 -4.64
CA VAL A 123 -16.76 18.26 -3.59
C VAL A 123 -17.41 18.20 -2.21
N LYS A 124 -18.33 19.12 -1.90
CA LYS A 124 -19.07 19.14 -0.63
C LYS A 124 -20.02 17.96 -0.45
N THR A 125 -20.49 17.34 -1.54
CA THR A 125 -21.39 16.17 -1.45
C THR A 125 -20.75 15.00 -0.74
N PHE A 126 -19.43 14.82 -0.92
CA PHE A 126 -18.65 13.75 -0.30
C PHE A 126 -19.26 12.35 -0.54
N GLU A 127 -19.62 12.08 -1.79
CA GLU A 127 -20.23 10.83 -2.25
C GLU A 127 -19.33 10.12 -3.27
N ILE A 128 -19.42 8.78 -3.37
CA ILE A 128 -18.63 7.97 -4.34
C ILE A 128 -18.93 8.40 -5.79
N ASP A 129 -20.17 8.76 -6.07
CA ASP A 129 -20.62 9.12 -7.43
C ASP A 129 -20.19 10.54 -7.83
N SER A 130 -19.56 11.30 -6.92
CA SER A 130 -19.09 12.67 -7.21
C SER A 130 -17.92 12.71 -8.20
N ASP A 131 -17.18 11.61 -8.36
CA ASP A 131 -16.01 11.52 -9.22
C ASP A 131 -16.34 11.85 -10.69
N THR A 132 -17.41 11.28 -11.23
CA THR A 132 -17.84 11.51 -12.62
C THR A 132 -18.24 12.96 -12.86
N ALA A 133 -19.09 13.51 -11.98
CA ALA A 133 -19.58 14.88 -12.10
C ALA A 133 -18.42 15.90 -12.00
N PHE A 134 -17.46 15.66 -11.10
CA PHE A 134 -16.29 16.54 -10.96
C PHE A 134 -15.34 16.43 -12.14
N GLU A 135 -15.15 15.24 -12.73
CA GLU A 135 -14.35 15.07 -13.94
C GLU A 135 -14.95 15.83 -15.14
N ILE A 136 -16.27 15.74 -15.33
CA ILE A 136 -17.01 16.49 -16.35
C ILE A 136 -16.85 18.00 -16.12
N ALA A 137 -17.07 18.46 -14.89
CA ALA A 137 -16.92 19.86 -14.50
C ALA A 137 -15.48 20.36 -14.72
N THR A 138 -14.49 19.55 -14.35
CA THR A 138 -13.05 19.84 -14.53
C THR A 138 -12.71 19.99 -16.00
N LYS A 139 -13.15 19.04 -16.85
CA LYS A 139 -12.89 19.11 -18.29
C LYS A 139 -13.46 20.40 -18.87
N HIS A 140 -14.72 20.69 -18.56
CA HIS A 140 -15.36 21.90 -19.07
C HIS A 140 -14.70 23.18 -18.55
N PHE A 141 -14.31 23.19 -17.27
CA PHE A 141 -13.58 24.32 -16.67
C PHE A 141 -12.25 24.57 -17.38
N MET A 142 -11.49 23.50 -17.67
CA MET A 142 -10.22 23.62 -18.39
C MET A 142 -10.40 24.07 -19.83
N GLU A 143 -11.47 23.66 -20.52
CA GLU A 143 -11.81 24.17 -21.86
C GLU A 143 -12.12 25.68 -21.87
N LYS A 144 -12.59 26.23 -20.74
CA LYS A 144 -13.04 27.61 -20.59
C LYS A 144 -12.14 28.44 -19.65
N ILE A 145 -10.97 27.92 -19.29
CA ILE A 145 -10.10 28.50 -18.25
C ILE A 145 -9.67 29.95 -18.57
N GLU A 146 -9.62 30.32 -19.85
CA GLU A 146 -9.28 31.67 -20.29
C GLU A 146 -10.26 32.74 -19.82
N LEU A 147 -11.52 32.37 -19.56
CA LEU A 147 -12.56 33.28 -19.05
C LEU A 147 -12.30 33.79 -17.63
N PHE A 148 -11.45 33.10 -16.88
CA PHE A 148 -11.22 33.34 -15.45
C PHE A 148 -9.92 34.11 -15.21
N GLU A 149 -10.00 35.15 -14.38
CA GLU A 149 -8.83 35.91 -13.93
C GLU A 149 -8.05 35.16 -12.85
N ALA A 150 -6.76 35.48 -12.68
CA ALA A 150 -5.91 34.83 -11.67
C ALA A 150 -6.52 34.87 -10.26
N LYS A 151 -7.12 36.00 -9.86
CA LYS A 151 -7.80 36.14 -8.55
C LYS A 151 -8.99 35.19 -8.40
N GLU A 152 -9.72 34.91 -9.48
CA GLU A 152 -10.86 33.99 -9.47
C GLU A 152 -10.37 32.54 -9.34
N LEU A 153 -9.29 32.18 -10.04
CA LEU A 153 -8.64 30.87 -9.93
C LEU A 153 -8.08 30.63 -8.52
N GLU A 154 -7.44 31.64 -7.93
CA GLU A 154 -6.97 31.60 -6.55
C GLU A 154 -8.12 31.39 -5.57
N LYS A 155 -9.23 32.11 -5.75
CA LYS A 155 -10.43 31.99 -4.90
C LYS A 155 -11.04 30.60 -5.00
N LEU A 156 -11.15 30.05 -6.21
CA LEU A 156 -11.65 28.69 -6.44
C LEU A 156 -10.76 27.65 -5.75
N THR A 157 -9.44 27.74 -5.96
CA THR A 157 -8.45 26.86 -5.32
C THR A 157 -8.59 26.89 -3.80
N LYS A 158 -8.73 28.09 -3.21
CA LYS A 158 -8.95 28.26 -1.77
C LYS A 158 -10.21 27.56 -1.30
N ASN A 159 -11.33 27.74 -2.01
CA ASN A 159 -12.61 27.15 -1.62
C ASN A 159 -12.60 25.63 -1.71
N LEU A 160 -11.97 25.05 -2.73
CA LEU A 160 -11.84 23.61 -2.89
C LEU A 160 -11.01 22.98 -1.77
N LEU A 161 -9.82 23.53 -1.50
CA LEU A 161 -8.96 23.06 -0.43
C LEU A 161 -9.63 23.22 0.94
N LYS A 162 -10.27 24.37 1.21
CA LYS A 162 -11.02 24.59 2.46
C LYS A 162 -12.12 23.55 2.66
N THR A 163 -12.80 23.15 1.58
CA THR A 163 -13.82 22.10 1.64
C THR A 163 -13.24 20.75 2.09
N LEU A 164 -12.02 20.41 1.66
CA LEU A 164 -11.34 19.20 2.11
C LEU A 164 -10.91 19.28 3.58
N LEU A 165 -10.48 20.45 4.05
CA LEU A 165 -9.76 20.61 5.32
C LEU A 165 -10.65 20.87 6.54
N VAL A 166 -11.88 21.35 6.36
CA VAL A 166 -12.77 21.69 7.47
C VAL A 166 -13.14 20.45 8.31
N LYS A 167 -13.11 20.62 9.64
CA LYS A 167 -13.65 19.64 10.59
C LYS A 167 -15.15 19.45 10.38
N VAL A 168 -15.58 18.22 10.12
CA VAL A 168 -17.01 17.89 10.09
C VAL A 168 -17.50 17.95 11.53
N LYS A 169 -18.47 18.83 11.82
CA LYS A 169 -19.12 18.87 13.14
C LYS A 169 -19.97 17.59 13.28
N GLN A 170 -19.38 16.55 13.86
CA GLN A 170 -20.15 15.44 14.40
C GLN A 170 -20.43 15.72 15.87
N ASP A 171 -21.69 15.87 16.23
CA ASP A 171 -22.13 16.05 17.62
C ASP A 171 -21.93 14.74 18.40
N GLY A 172 -21.28 14.84 19.57
CA GLY A 172 -21.12 13.72 20.51
C GLY A 172 -19.76 13.01 20.46
N ALA A 173 -19.48 12.22 21.50
CA ALA A 173 -18.18 11.64 21.89
C ALA A 173 -17.49 10.66 20.89
N GLN A 174 -17.84 10.68 19.60
CA GLN A 174 -17.23 9.91 18.51
C GLN A 174 -16.36 10.79 17.59
N GLN A 175 -15.77 11.87 18.10
CA GLN A 175 -15.12 12.93 17.33
C GLN A 175 -13.97 12.52 16.38
N ASN A 176 -13.44 11.29 16.40
CA ASN A 176 -12.24 10.92 15.64
C ASN A 176 -12.34 9.56 14.91
N LYS A 177 -13.53 9.06 14.57
CA LYS A 177 -13.64 7.86 13.72
C LYS A 177 -14.44 8.17 12.45
N MET A 178 -13.72 8.57 11.40
CA MET A 178 -14.28 8.48 10.04
C MET A 178 -14.61 7.01 9.75
N ALA A 179 -15.81 6.73 9.22
CA ALA A 179 -16.09 5.38 8.75
C ALA A 179 -15.13 5.02 7.60
N GLU A 180 -14.85 3.74 7.40
CA GLU A 180 -13.92 3.28 6.34
C GLU A 180 -14.34 3.77 4.94
N LEU A 181 -15.66 3.87 4.71
CA LEU A 181 -16.23 4.44 3.49
C LEU A 181 -15.89 5.93 3.33
N ASP A 182 -16.00 6.71 4.40
CA ASP A 182 -15.69 8.15 4.43
C ASP A 182 -14.21 8.39 4.16
N VAL A 183 -13.32 7.53 4.69
CA VAL A 183 -11.88 7.57 4.41
C VAL A 183 -11.60 7.34 2.93
N LYS A 184 -12.26 6.34 2.32
CA LYS A 184 -12.05 6.04 0.90
C LYS A 184 -12.50 7.21 0.01
N ILE A 185 -13.67 7.78 0.29
CA ILE A 185 -14.19 8.95 -0.41
C ILE A 185 -13.24 10.13 -0.23
N PHE A 186 -12.81 10.43 1.00
CA PHE A 186 -11.85 11.49 1.30
C PHE A 186 -10.60 11.40 0.43
N LYS A 187 -10.01 10.21 0.35
CA LYS A 187 -8.76 10.00 -0.40
C LYS A 187 -8.97 10.20 -1.91
N SER A 188 -10.10 9.72 -2.46
CA SER A 188 -10.44 9.91 -3.88
C SER A 188 -10.66 11.38 -4.21
N THR A 189 -11.54 12.05 -3.46
CA THR A 189 -11.86 13.47 -3.63
C THR A 189 -10.62 14.35 -3.47
N THR A 190 -9.75 14.06 -2.48
CA THR A 190 -8.50 14.81 -2.30
C THR A 190 -7.61 14.73 -3.54
N LYS A 191 -7.37 13.53 -4.08
CA LYS A 191 -6.51 13.34 -5.26
C LYS A 191 -7.03 14.09 -6.47
N MET A 192 -8.34 14.02 -6.67
CA MET A 192 -9.01 14.66 -7.79
C MET A 192 -8.97 16.18 -7.69
N VAL A 193 -9.26 16.74 -6.52
CA VAL A 193 -9.17 18.19 -6.25
C VAL A 193 -7.73 18.67 -6.41
N VAL A 194 -6.74 17.99 -5.82
CA VAL A 194 -5.32 18.37 -5.95
C VAL A 194 -4.86 18.26 -7.41
N GLY A 195 -5.31 17.24 -8.15
CA GLY A 195 -5.05 17.10 -9.59
C GLY A 195 -5.67 18.21 -10.43
N PHE A 196 -6.90 18.64 -10.12
CA PHE A 196 -7.53 19.81 -10.74
C PHE A 196 -6.73 21.08 -10.47
N ILE A 197 -6.36 21.32 -9.21
CA ILE A 197 -5.58 22.49 -8.79
C ILE A 197 -4.26 22.53 -9.57
N LYS A 198 -3.57 21.38 -9.74
CA LYS A 198 -2.37 21.30 -10.57
C LYS A 198 -2.62 21.75 -12.01
N LYS A 199 -3.66 21.21 -12.66
CA LYS A 199 -4.00 21.56 -14.05
C LYS A 199 -4.29 23.06 -14.22
N VAL A 200 -5.01 23.66 -13.27
CA VAL A 200 -5.33 25.09 -13.29
C VAL A 200 -4.07 25.94 -13.19
N LEU A 201 -3.12 25.52 -12.36
CA LEU A 201 -1.92 26.29 -12.07
C LEU A 201 -0.88 26.12 -13.18
N ASP A 202 -0.67 24.90 -13.67
CA ASP A 202 0.16 24.64 -14.86
C ASP A 202 -0.30 25.44 -16.10
N TYR A 203 -1.57 25.85 -16.18
CA TYR A 203 -2.11 26.63 -17.30
C TYR A 203 -1.88 28.15 -17.19
N LYS A 204 -1.95 28.74 -15.98
CA LYS A 204 -1.91 30.22 -15.80
C LYS A 204 -0.75 30.73 -14.97
N ILE A 205 -0.04 29.88 -14.24
CA ILE A 205 0.95 30.28 -13.24
C ILE A 205 2.18 29.36 -13.36
N ASP A 206 3.25 29.86 -13.98
CA ASP A 206 4.56 29.17 -14.03
C ASP A 206 5.24 29.06 -12.63
N GLU A 207 4.67 29.67 -11.60
CA GLU A 207 5.25 29.75 -10.26
C GLU A 207 4.58 28.78 -9.28
N LYS A 208 5.16 27.57 -9.13
CA LYS A 208 4.76 26.58 -8.11
C LYS A 208 4.67 27.17 -6.69
N GLU A 209 5.41 28.24 -6.40
CA GLU A 209 5.41 28.96 -5.12
C GLU A 209 4.04 29.58 -4.75
N LYS A 210 3.25 30.05 -5.73
CA LYS A 210 1.92 30.65 -5.47
C LYS A 210 0.91 29.61 -4.97
N ILE A 211 1.04 28.37 -5.41
CA ILE A 211 0.20 27.24 -4.97
C ILE A 211 0.40 27.00 -3.49
N LEU A 212 1.67 27.00 -3.09
CA LEU A 212 2.10 26.82 -1.71
C LEU A 212 1.58 27.96 -0.83
N GLU A 213 1.70 29.22 -1.28
CA GLU A 213 1.10 30.36 -0.57
C GLU A 213 -0.41 30.21 -0.36
N ILE A 214 -1.14 29.71 -1.36
CA ILE A 214 -2.59 29.52 -1.26
C ILE A 214 -2.91 28.45 -0.22
N ILE A 215 -2.21 27.31 -0.26
CA ILE A 215 -2.33 26.23 0.71
C ILE A 215 -2.06 26.75 2.13
N PHE A 216 -0.98 27.53 2.31
CA PHE A 216 -0.61 28.08 3.62
C PHE A 216 -1.60 29.09 4.17
N LYS A 217 -2.22 29.93 3.31
CA LYS A 217 -3.25 30.87 3.74
C LYS A 217 -4.49 30.17 4.30
N ILE A 218 -4.80 28.96 3.83
CA ILE A 218 -5.97 28.17 4.30
C ILE A 218 -5.66 27.48 5.62
N PHE A 219 -4.42 27.04 5.76
CA PHE A 219 -3.86 26.48 6.97
C PHE A 219 -3.98 27.45 8.16
N ASP A 220 -3.73 28.74 7.97
CA ASP A 220 -3.91 29.76 9.02
C ASP A 220 -5.38 29.91 9.54
N GLU A 221 -6.39 29.20 9.00
CA GLU A 221 -7.79 29.28 9.45
C GLU A 221 -8.13 28.35 10.63
N GLU A 222 -8.88 28.86 11.63
CA GLU A 222 -9.14 28.24 12.96
C GLU A 222 -9.92 26.90 12.99
N ASN A 223 -10.16 26.20 11.87
CA ASN A 223 -11.02 25.00 11.83
C ASN A 223 -10.49 23.84 10.98
N CYS A 224 -9.22 23.85 10.60
CA CYS A 224 -8.62 22.76 9.82
C CYS A 224 -8.38 21.50 10.68
N ASP A 225 -8.64 20.33 10.09
CA ASP A 225 -8.25 19.03 10.65
C ASP A 225 -6.80 18.70 10.25
N VAL A 226 -5.92 18.52 11.25
CA VAL A 226 -4.48 18.30 11.04
C VAL A 226 -4.19 17.03 10.23
N LEU A 227 -5.00 15.97 10.39
CA LEU A 227 -4.82 14.74 9.63
C LEU A 227 -5.18 14.97 8.15
N LYS A 228 -6.29 15.66 7.90
CA LYS A 228 -6.66 16.04 6.52
C LYS A 228 -5.60 16.93 5.88
N VAL A 229 -5.03 17.87 6.64
CA VAL A 229 -3.90 18.70 6.21
C VAL A 229 -2.71 17.84 5.79
N PHE A 230 -2.29 16.89 6.61
CA PHE A 230 -1.16 16.00 6.30
C PHE A 230 -1.40 15.17 5.05
N PHE A 231 -2.61 14.63 4.90
CA PHE A 231 -2.96 13.85 3.71
C PHE A 231 -2.95 14.72 2.45
N VAL A 232 -3.55 15.91 2.50
CA VAL A 232 -3.57 16.86 1.38
C VAL A 232 -2.14 17.27 1.00
N LEU A 233 -1.27 17.56 1.97
CA LEU A 233 0.15 17.87 1.72
C LEU A 233 0.91 16.72 1.07
N ALA A 234 0.70 15.49 1.54
CA ALA A 234 1.30 14.30 0.96
C ALA A 234 0.87 14.11 -0.51
N GLU A 235 -0.42 14.28 -0.81
CA GLU A 235 -0.92 14.22 -2.19
C GLU A 235 -0.41 15.37 -3.06
N ILE A 236 -0.28 16.59 -2.51
CA ILE A 236 0.33 17.72 -3.21
C ILE A 236 1.79 17.40 -3.56
N LYS A 237 2.58 16.90 -2.61
CA LYS A 237 3.99 16.55 -2.86
C LYS A 237 4.12 15.57 -4.03
N VAL A 238 3.29 14.53 -4.05
CA VAL A 238 3.30 13.50 -5.09
C VAL A 238 2.78 14.03 -6.43
N ILE A 239 1.65 14.75 -6.45
CA ILE A 239 1.00 15.19 -7.69
C ILE A 239 1.79 16.34 -8.36
N PHE A 240 2.32 17.28 -7.59
CA PHE A 240 3.09 18.42 -8.09
C PHE A 240 4.57 18.10 -8.33
N ASP A 241 5.02 16.91 -7.92
CA ASP A 241 6.42 16.50 -7.93
C ASP A 241 7.29 17.59 -7.27
N LEU A 242 6.99 17.86 -5.99
CA LEU A 242 7.71 18.89 -5.24
C LEU A 242 9.12 18.42 -4.93
N ASP A 243 10.10 19.18 -5.39
CA ASP A 243 11.50 19.02 -5.01
C ASP A 243 11.74 19.33 -3.52
N MET A 244 12.99 19.16 -3.09
CA MET A 244 13.42 19.39 -1.73
C MET A 244 13.25 20.85 -1.29
N ASP A 245 13.53 21.82 -2.15
CA ASP A 245 13.51 23.25 -1.81
C ASP A 245 12.07 23.75 -1.59
N LEU A 246 11.14 23.35 -2.47
CA LEU A 246 9.71 23.65 -2.30
C LEU A 246 9.12 22.91 -1.10
N SER A 247 9.53 21.65 -0.88
CA SER A 247 9.11 20.88 0.31
C SER A 247 9.62 21.51 1.60
N ARG A 248 10.83 22.09 1.58
CA ARG A 248 11.40 22.87 2.68
C ARG A 248 10.59 24.14 2.91
N HIS A 249 10.27 24.87 1.85
CA HIS A 249 9.43 26.06 1.95
C HIS A 249 8.09 25.74 2.63
N VAL A 250 7.46 24.62 2.26
CA VAL A 250 6.24 24.08 2.91
C VAL A 250 6.38 23.90 4.41
N LEU A 251 7.43 23.24 4.85
CA LEU A 251 7.60 22.93 6.27
C LEU A 251 8.12 24.11 7.10
N SER A 252 8.73 25.11 6.46
CA SER A 252 9.28 26.31 7.11
C SER A 252 8.28 27.45 7.28
N TYR A 253 7.18 27.46 6.53
CA TYR A 253 6.21 28.56 6.57
C TYR A 253 5.60 28.71 7.98
N LYS A 254 5.81 29.87 8.60
CA LYS A 254 5.34 30.25 9.96
C LYS A 254 5.61 29.21 11.05
N ASP A 255 6.67 28.42 10.89
CA ASP A 255 6.91 27.23 11.69
C ASP A 255 5.66 26.33 11.73
N PHE A 256 5.24 25.78 10.59
CA PHE A 256 4.20 24.74 10.46
C PHE A 256 4.29 23.69 11.59
N VAL A 257 5.51 23.35 11.99
CA VAL A 257 5.83 22.44 13.10
C VAL A 257 5.34 22.93 14.48
N ILE A 258 5.40 24.24 14.74
CA ILE A 258 4.95 24.91 15.96
C ILE A 258 3.44 25.21 15.88
N GLN A 259 2.94 25.75 14.76
CA GLN A 259 1.51 26.09 14.60
C GLN A 259 0.59 24.85 14.62
N TYR A 260 0.99 23.76 13.96
CA TYR A 260 0.15 22.54 13.89
C TYR A 260 0.37 21.57 15.03
N LYS A 261 1.21 21.93 15.99
CA LYS A 261 1.64 21.03 17.05
C LYS A 261 2.01 19.66 16.46
N PHE A 262 2.98 19.63 15.56
CA PHE A 262 3.45 18.40 14.89
C PHE A 262 3.71 17.24 15.89
N LEU A 263 4.01 17.57 17.15
CA LEU A 263 4.20 16.66 18.28
C LEU A 263 2.98 16.42 19.19
N CYS A 264 1.89 17.18 19.05
CA CYS A 264 0.66 17.00 19.84
C CYS A 264 -0.46 16.35 19.03
N ILE A 265 -0.14 15.68 17.92
CA ILE A 265 -1.11 14.81 17.25
C ILE A 265 -1.49 13.72 18.25
N GLU A 266 -2.76 13.66 18.60
CA GLU A 266 -3.30 12.57 19.42
C GLU A 266 -3.33 11.31 18.56
N ILE A 267 -2.28 10.50 18.68
CA ILE A 267 -2.18 9.24 17.97
C ILE A 267 -3.09 8.22 18.67
N ASN A 268 -4.28 8.03 18.10
CA ASN A 268 -5.22 7.01 18.56
C ASN A 268 -4.91 5.66 17.91
N ALA A 269 -4.59 4.66 18.75
CA ALA A 269 -4.27 3.29 18.35
C ALA A 269 -5.35 2.56 17.53
N GLU A 270 -6.59 3.04 17.63
CA GLU A 270 -7.78 2.47 16.98
C GLU A 270 -8.19 3.21 15.69
N ASP A 271 -7.53 4.33 15.38
CA ASP A 271 -7.79 5.09 14.15
C ASP A 271 -6.73 4.73 13.09
N PHE A 272 -7.10 3.80 12.21
CA PHE A 272 -6.22 3.38 11.10
C PHE A 272 -5.95 4.52 10.12
N PHE A 273 -6.89 5.44 9.93
CA PHE A 273 -6.71 6.56 9.01
C PHE A 273 -5.67 7.53 9.56
N CYS A 274 -5.77 7.91 10.83
CA CYS A 274 -4.76 8.73 11.51
C CYS A 274 -3.36 8.15 11.32
N MET A 275 -3.18 6.86 11.63
CA MET A 275 -1.90 6.18 11.53
C MET A 275 -1.36 6.13 10.09
N GLU A 276 -2.21 5.81 9.12
CA GLU A 276 -1.82 5.74 7.71
C GLU A 276 -1.39 7.11 7.18
N VAL A 277 -2.14 8.16 7.50
CA VAL A 277 -1.86 9.53 7.07
C VAL A 277 -0.53 10.01 7.63
N VAL A 278 -0.28 9.81 8.93
CA VAL A 278 0.97 10.23 9.55
C VAL A 278 2.16 9.46 8.98
N LEU A 279 2.04 8.13 8.79
CA LEU A 279 3.09 7.32 8.15
C LEU A 279 3.37 7.77 6.71
N LYS A 280 2.33 8.06 5.92
CA LYS A 280 2.47 8.55 4.55
C LYS A 280 3.16 9.91 4.51
N PHE A 281 2.75 10.84 5.38
CA PHE A 281 3.37 12.16 5.46
C PHE A 281 4.85 12.08 5.84
N LEU A 282 5.19 11.26 6.84
CA LEU A 282 6.57 11.01 7.25
C LEU A 282 7.40 10.42 6.10
N GLU A 283 6.84 9.43 5.39
CA GLU A 283 7.50 8.84 4.22
C GLU A 283 7.74 9.86 3.11
N ASP A 284 6.69 10.58 2.69
CA ASP A 284 6.76 11.50 1.56
C ASP A 284 7.70 12.69 1.86
N TYR A 285 7.70 13.24 3.09
CA TYR A 285 8.53 14.40 3.48
C TYR A 285 9.84 14.04 4.20
N ALA A 286 10.27 12.77 4.16
CA ALA A 286 11.36 12.27 5.01
C ALA A 286 12.66 13.07 4.90
N GLU A 287 13.05 13.47 3.68
CA GLU A 287 14.30 14.18 3.44
C GLU A 287 14.36 15.52 4.18
N VAL A 288 13.32 16.36 4.01
CA VAL A 288 13.24 17.68 4.65
C VAL A 288 13.05 17.55 6.16
N LEU A 289 12.24 16.59 6.61
CA LEU A 289 12.02 16.34 8.03
C LEU A 289 13.30 15.91 8.76
N LEU A 290 14.14 15.11 8.10
CA LEU A 290 15.44 14.70 8.62
C LEU A 290 16.47 15.84 8.63
N GLU A 291 16.41 16.76 7.66
CA GLU A 291 17.31 17.92 7.57
C GLU A 291 16.99 18.99 8.64
N PHE A 292 15.71 19.38 8.79
CA PHE A 292 15.33 20.55 9.62
C PHE A 292 14.70 20.22 10.96
N GLN A 293 14.08 19.04 11.09
CA GLN A 293 13.28 18.69 12.28
C GLN A 293 13.62 17.28 12.77
N CYS A 294 14.90 16.90 12.65
CA CYS A 294 15.35 15.54 12.89
C CYS A 294 14.89 14.99 14.26
N GLU A 295 15.06 15.78 15.32
CA GLU A 295 14.71 15.38 16.68
C GLU A 295 13.18 15.24 16.86
N LYS A 296 12.40 16.25 16.46
CA LYS A 296 10.94 16.22 16.56
C LYS A 296 10.32 15.10 15.70
N THR A 297 10.87 14.87 14.51
CA THR A 297 10.46 13.78 13.62
C THR A 297 10.70 12.43 14.29
N ARG A 298 11.86 12.24 14.93
CA ARG A 298 12.15 11.02 15.71
C ARG A 298 11.23 10.86 16.91
N GLN A 299 10.86 11.95 17.59
CA GLN A 299 9.89 11.92 18.69
C GLN A 299 8.49 11.50 18.20
N LEU A 300 8.04 12.03 17.06
CA LEU A 300 6.75 11.63 16.47
C LEU A 300 6.75 10.16 16.07
N ILE A 301 7.81 9.67 15.41
CA ILE A 301 7.95 8.24 15.05
C ILE A 301 7.94 7.37 16.32
N ALA A 302 8.65 7.79 17.36
CA ALA A 302 8.71 7.12 18.65
C ALA A 302 7.32 7.04 19.32
N GLN A 303 6.54 8.12 19.28
CA GLN A 303 5.16 8.16 19.77
C GLN A 303 4.23 7.27 18.93
N LEU A 304 4.41 7.26 17.60
CA LEU A 304 3.62 6.45 16.67
C LEU A 304 3.83 4.95 16.96
N ILE A 305 5.08 4.53 17.15
CA ILE A 305 5.43 3.14 17.52
C ILE A 305 4.77 2.74 18.84
N ILE A 306 4.88 3.56 19.89
CA ILE A 306 4.32 3.23 21.23
C ILE A 306 2.80 3.08 21.16
N ASN A 307 2.12 3.92 20.37
CA ASN A 307 0.65 3.93 20.31
C ASN A 307 0.07 2.96 19.27
N MET A 308 0.87 2.28 18.45
CA MET A 308 0.33 1.33 17.48
C MET A 308 -0.15 0.04 18.13
N SER A 309 -1.41 -0.32 17.93
CA SER A 309 -1.89 -1.65 18.29
C SER A 309 -1.31 -2.73 17.35
N PRO A 310 -1.17 -4.01 17.78
CA PRO A 310 -0.75 -5.09 16.90
C PRO A 310 -1.61 -5.25 15.64
N LYS A 311 -2.92 -4.99 15.75
CA LYS A 311 -3.86 -4.96 14.62
C LYS A 311 -3.50 -3.86 13.62
N CYS A 312 -3.16 -2.67 14.10
CA CYS A 312 -2.74 -1.55 13.27
C CYS A 312 -1.44 -1.85 12.51
N VAL A 313 -0.41 -2.36 13.19
CA VAL A 313 0.86 -2.78 12.56
C VAL A 313 0.62 -3.82 11.45
N LYS A 314 -0.26 -4.79 11.69
CA LYS A 314 -0.62 -5.81 10.71
C LYS A 314 -1.35 -5.20 9.49
N HIS A 315 -2.30 -4.30 9.73
CA HIS A 315 -3.08 -3.65 8.67
C HIS A 315 -2.21 -2.72 7.80
N LEU A 316 -1.35 -1.91 8.44
CA LEU A 316 -0.50 -0.91 7.79
C LEU A 316 0.93 -1.40 7.51
N GLN A 317 1.13 -2.72 7.40
CA GLN A 317 2.46 -3.34 7.29
C GLN A 317 3.34 -2.69 6.21
N ARG A 318 2.78 -2.36 5.04
CA ARG A 318 3.54 -1.82 3.91
C ARG A 318 4.03 -0.41 4.20
N GLN A 319 3.12 0.49 4.57
CA GLN A 319 3.40 1.89 4.91
C GLN A 319 4.37 1.97 6.09
N PHE A 320 4.13 1.17 7.13
CA PHE A 320 4.99 1.14 8.31
C PHE A 320 6.43 0.72 7.99
N LYS A 321 6.61 -0.36 7.21
CA LYS A 321 7.94 -0.81 6.77
C LYS A 321 8.63 0.21 5.87
N SER A 322 7.89 0.78 4.91
CA SER A 322 8.43 1.75 3.96
C SER A 322 8.94 2.99 4.69
N CYS A 323 8.08 3.63 5.49
CA CYS A 323 8.40 4.78 6.31
C CYS A 323 9.61 4.51 7.20
N LEU A 324 9.57 3.48 8.06
CA LEU A 324 10.67 3.23 9.01
C LEU A 324 12.00 2.91 8.34
N SER A 325 12.00 2.24 7.18
CA SER A 325 13.23 1.91 6.47
C SER A 325 14.06 3.14 6.09
N ILE A 326 13.41 4.29 5.87
CA ILE A 326 14.06 5.57 5.58
C ILE A 326 14.79 6.08 6.82
N TYR A 327 14.10 6.05 7.97
CA TYR A 327 14.60 6.57 9.24
C TYR A 327 15.60 5.64 9.96
N THR A 328 15.72 4.38 9.52
CA THR A 328 16.63 3.38 10.10
C THR A 328 17.75 2.93 9.15
N LYS A 329 17.88 3.55 7.97
CA LYS A 329 18.79 3.11 6.89
C LYS A 329 20.26 2.98 7.29
N SER A 330 20.79 3.93 8.06
CA SER A 330 22.21 3.97 8.46
C SER A 330 22.43 3.41 9.87
N ARG A 331 21.78 4.01 10.87
CA ARG A 331 21.78 3.56 12.26
C ARG A 331 20.45 3.91 12.89
N THR A 332 19.76 2.92 13.44
CA THR A 332 18.51 3.14 14.15
C THR A 332 18.73 4.08 15.34
N PRO A 333 18.02 5.23 15.41
CA PRO A 333 18.11 6.15 16.54
C PRO A 333 17.73 5.49 17.87
N SER A 334 18.45 5.82 18.95
CA SER A 334 18.23 5.23 20.28
C SER A 334 16.81 5.46 20.82
N LEU A 335 16.19 6.60 20.49
CA LEU A 335 14.82 6.90 20.87
C LEU A 335 13.82 5.92 20.21
N ILE A 336 14.02 5.61 18.93
CA ILE A 336 13.19 4.66 18.19
C ILE A 336 13.37 3.25 18.77
N ILE A 337 14.61 2.85 19.07
CA ILE A 337 14.91 1.57 19.73
C ILE A 337 14.16 1.45 21.07
N LYS A 338 14.24 2.47 21.93
CA LYS A 338 13.54 2.51 23.22
C LYS A 338 12.02 2.42 23.06
N SER A 339 11.46 3.11 22.07
CA SER A 339 10.01 3.02 21.79
C SER A 339 9.58 1.63 21.35
N VAL A 340 10.39 0.94 20.53
CA VAL A 340 10.14 -0.45 20.17
C VAL A 340 10.23 -1.35 21.39
N GLU A 341 11.25 -1.19 22.23
CA GLU A 341 11.39 -1.97 23.47
C GLU A 341 10.17 -1.77 24.40
N ASN A 342 9.74 -0.52 24.60
CA ASN A 342 8.54 -0.21 25.38
C ASN A 342 7.28 -0.84 24.78
N TRP A 343 7.12 -0.78 23.47
CA TRP A 343 6.00 -1.42 22.78
C TRP A 343 6.02 -2.95 22.94
N CYS A 344 7.19 -3.58 22.77
CA CYS A 344 7.35 -5.02 22.96
C CYS A 344 7.04 -5.47 24.40
N ASN A 345 7.41 -4.67 25.41
CA ASN A 345 7.11 -4.96 26.82
C ASN A 345 5.60 -5.04 27.10
N GLY A 346 4.77 -4.38 26.27
CA GLY A 346 3.31 -4.40 26.40
C GLY A 346 2.59 -5.61 25.79
N LEU A 347 3.28 -6.53 25.09
CA LEU A 347 2.64 -7.61 24.34
C LEU A 347 2.30 -8.88 25.14
N ASP A 348 2.71 -8.97 26.41
CA ASP A 348 2.68 -10.19 27.23
C ASP A 348 3.25 -11.42 26.49
N LEU A 349 4.53 -11.36 26.14
CA LEU A 349 5.22 -12.46 25.45
C LEU A 349 5.38 -13.71 26.33
N LYS A 350 5.19 -13.58 27.64
CA LYS A 350 5.22 -14.70 28.58
C LYS A 350 3.99 -15.59 28.36
N GLU A 351 2.81 -14.99 28.34
CA GLU A 351 1.56 -15.69 28.03
C GLU A 351 1.64 -16.37 26.65
N VAL A 352 2.09 -15.63 25.62
CA VAL A 352 2.27 -16.18 24.26
C VAL A 352 3.18 -17.43 24.29
N THR A 353 4.29 -17.37 25.02
CA THR A 353 5.23 -18.50 25.13
C THR A 353 4.58 -19.71 25.80
N GLN A 354 3.89 -19.48 26.92
CA GLN A 354 3.19 -20.54 27.66
C GLN A 354 2.08 -21.19 26.82
N ASN A 355 1.34 -20.40 26.03
CA ASN A 355 0.33 -20.92 25.11
C ASN A 355 0.96 -21.81 24.03
N ILE A 356 2.10 -21.42 23.46
CA ILE A 356 2.82 -22.24 22.47
C ILE A 356 3.28 -23.57 23.09
N GLU A 357 3.84 -23.54 24.31
CA GLU A 357 4.26 -24.74 25.04
C GLU A 357 3.08 -25.68 25.31
N ASN A 358 1.92 -25.12 25.68
CA ASN A 358 0.67 -25.85 25.90
C ASN A 358 -0.05 -26.26 24.59
N ARG A 359 0.49 -25.89 23.42
CA ARG A 359 -0.09 -26.13 22.08
C ARG A 359 -1.43 -25.41 21.85
N GLU A 360 -1.63 -24.28 22.50
CA GLU A 360 -2.80 -23.41 22.36
C GLU A 360 -2.49 -22.28 21.35
N PHE A 361 -3.19 -22.29 20.21
CA PHE A 361 -2.94 -21.36 19.11
C PHE A 361 -4.06 -20.32 19.00
N ILE A 362 -3.95 -19.24 19.79
CA ILE A 362 -4.94 -18.17 19.90
C ILE A 362 -4.74 -17.11 18.81
N ASP A 363 -5.83 -16.65 18.18
CA ASP A 363 -5.78 -15.66 17.10
C ASP A 363 -5.20 -14.29 17.53
N ASN A 364 -5.40 -13.92 18.79
CA ASN A 364 -4.82 -12.70 19.36
C ASN A 364 -3.29 -12.80 19.41
N ASP A 365 -2.75 -13.95 19.82
CA ASP A 365 -1.31 -14.21 19.84
C ASP A 365 -0.74 -14.24 18.42
N ALA A 366 -1.47 -14.82 17.47
CA ALA A 366 -1.10 -14.76 16.06
C ALA A 366 -0.99 -13.31 15.54
N THR A 367 -1.87 -12.43 15.98
CA THR A 367 -1.82 -11.01 15.63
C THR A 367 -0.64 -10.30 16.30
N LYS A 368 -0.39 -10.56 17.59
CA LYS A 368 0.76 -10.02 18.34
C LYS A 368 2.09 -10.43 17.70
N VAL A 369 2.29 -11.72 17.42
CA VAL A 369 3.53 -12.26 16.83
C VAL A 369 3.73 -11.76 15.41
N ARG A 370 2.65 -11.67 14.61
CA ARG A 370 2.74 -11.09 13.27
C ARG A 370 3.22 -9.65 13.33
N ALA A 371 2.64 -8.84 14.22
CA ALA A 371 3.05 -7.45 14.42
C ALA A 371 4.52 -7.37 14.88
N LEU A 372 4.93 -8.22 15.82
CA LEU A 372 6.32 -8.30 16.29
C LEU A 372 7.29 -8.64 15.16
N SER A 373 6.95 -9.59 14.27
CA SER A 373 7.72 -9.93 13.08
C SER A 373 7.88 -8.74 12.12
N ILE A 374 6.82 -7.93 11.97
CA ILE A 374 6.84 -6.72 11.14
C ILE A 374 7.76 -5.65 11.74
N VAL A 375 7.63 -5.38 13.04
CA VAL A 375 8.41 -4.34 13.75
C VAL A 375 9.90 -4.69 13.79
N THR A 376 10.24 -5.93 14.14
CA THR A 376 11.64 -6.39 14.19
C THR A 376 12.33 -6.29 12.83
N GLN A 377 11.63 -6.65 11.74
CA GLN A 377 12.13 -6.48 10.37
C GLN A 377 12.30 -5.01 9.97
N ALA A 378 11.37 -4.14 10.36
CA ALA A 378 11.39 -2.72 9.96
C ALA A 378 12.55 -1.94 10.61
N VAL A 379 12.88 -2.27 11.86
CA VAL A 379 13.82 -1.47 12.68
C VAL A 379 15.25 -2.04 12.66
N LYS A 380 15.46 -3.20 12.02
CA LYS A 380 16.76 -3.91 11.92
C LYS A 380 17.47 -4.00 13.28
N VAL A 381 16.70 -4.27 14.33
CA VAL A 381 17.20 -4.18 15.70
C VAL A 381 18.19 -5.32 15.95
N THR A 382 19.43 -4.98 16.30
CA THR A 382 20.44 -5.97 16.69
C THR A 382 20.10 -6.63 18.03
N ASP A 383 20.64 -7.83 18.26
CA ASP A 383 20.45 -8.69 19.45
C ASP A 383 20.56 -8.01 20.82
N VAL A 384 21.18 -6.84 20.95
CA VAL A 384 21.48 -6.21 22.25
C VAL A 384 20.33 -5.32 22.76
N SER A 385 19.37 -4.95 21.90
CA SER A 385 18.47 -3.81 22.18
C SER A 385 17.01 -4.13 22.51
N LEU A 386 16.58 -5.40 22.50
CA LEU A 386 15.19 -5.78 22.82
C LEU A 386 15.15 -6.83 23.93
N THR A 387 15.36 -6.40 25.17
CA THR A 387 15.58 -7.31 26.31
C THR A 387 14.43 -8.29 26.50
N ALA A 388 13.18 -7.83 26.51
CA ALA A 388 12.01 -8.70 26.69
C ALA A 388 11.79 -9.68 25.52
N VAL A 389 11.98 -9.22 24.28
CA VAL A 389 11.87 -10.09 23.09
C VAL A 389 12.95 -11.16 23.14
N ASN A 390 14.19 -10.80 23.51
CA ASN A 390 15.30 -11.74 23.62
C ASN A 390 15.05 -12.86 24.63
N VAL A 391 14.40 -12.58 25.76
CA VAL A 391 14.14 -13.58 26.80
C VAL A 391 13.20 -14.68 26.29
N TYR A 392 12.09 -14.29 25.65
CA TYR A 392 11.04 -15.22 25.23
C TYR A 392 11.24 -15.77 23.81
N ALA A 393 11.54 -14.90 22.84
CA ALA A 393 11.64 -15.31 21.44
C ALA A 393 12.82 -16.26 21.17
N ARG A 394 13.88 -16.23 21.98
CA ARG A 394 14.96 -17.22 21.89
C ARG A 394 14.51 -18.63 22.28
N GLN A 395 13.60 -18.75 23.24
CA GLN A 395 13.06 -20.04 23.68
C GLN A 395 12.19 -20.68 22.61
N TRP A 396 11.49 -19.87 21.81
CA TRP A 396 10.63 -20.36 20.72
C TRP A 396 11.39 -21.20 19.69
N LEU A 397 12.70 -20.97 19.46
CA LEU A 397 13.51 -21.82 18.58
C LEU A 397 13.46 -23.29 19.03
N THR A 398 13.80 -23.54 20.29
CA THR A 398 13.83 -24.89 20.87
C THR A 398 12.42 -25.47 21.01
N ILE A 399 11.44 -24.67 21.42
CA ILE A 399 10.04 -25.11 21.54
C ILE A 399 9.50 -25.55 20.17
N LEU A 400 9.73 -24.78 19.12
CA LEU A 400 9.23 -25.08 17.78
C LEU A 400 9.92 -26.30 17.16
N LEU A 401 11.22 -26.49 17.42
CA LEU A 401 11.90 -27.72 17.04
C LEU A 401 11.32 -28.92 17.79
N ALA A 402 11.11 -28.83 19.10
CA ALA A 402 10.50 -29.92 19.89
C ALA A 402 9.08 -30.25 19.43
N LEU A 403 8.29 -29.24 19.04
CA LEU A 403 6.98 -29.45 18.43
C LEU A 403 7.10 -30.18 17.09
N TYR A 404 8.07 -29.81 16.25
CA TYR A 404 8.37 -30.48 14.99
C TYR A 404 8.78 -31.95 15.17
N SER A 405 9.65 -32.24 16.14
CA SER A 405 10.22 -33.58 16.38
C SER A 405 9.23 -34.62 16.93
N ASN A 406 8.11 -34.20 17.54
CA ASN A 406 7.16 -35.10 18.21
C ASN A 406 6.05 -35.65 17.28
N ASP A 407 6.25 -35.68 15.96
CA ASP A 407 5.33 -36.18 14.92
C ASP A 407 3.87 -35.65 14.96
N TYR A 408 3.60 -34.63 15.77
CA TYR A 408 2.28 -33.97 15.91
C TYR A 408 1.85 -33.19 14.64
N VAL A 409 2.61 -33.28 13.55
CA VAL A 409 2.91 -32.08 12.75
C VAL A 409 2.54 -32.09 11.28
N THR A 410 2.43 -33.22 10.58
CA THR A 410 2.37 -33.13 9.12
C THR A 410 1.04 -32.61 8.55
N ASP A 411 -0.07 -32.69 9.29
CA ASP A 411 -1.37 -32.11 8.86
C ASP A 411 -1.89 -30.97 9.76
N TYR A 412 -1.69 -31.03 11.08
CA TYR A 412 -2.17 -29.98 12.00
C TYR A 412 -1.39 -28.66 11.86
N LEU A 413 -0.06 -28.70 11.70
CA LEU A 413 0.75 -27.47 11.57
C LEU A 413 0.55 -26.76 10.22
N LYS A 414 0.11 -27.46 9.17
CA LYS A 414 -0.23 -26.80 7.89
C LYS A 414 -1.26 -25.69 8.11
N SER A 415 -2.24 -25.92 8.98
CA SER A 415 -3.27 -24.93 9.33
C SER A 415 -2.73 -23.72 10.13
N LYS A 416 -1.56 -23.86 10.78
CA LYS A 416 -0.92 -22.84 11.63
C LYS A 416 0.40 -22.30 11.05
N MET A 417 0.74 -22.67 9.82
CA MET A 417 2.06 -22.43 9.22
C MET A 417 2.47 -20.94 9.19
N THR A 418 1.52 -20.03 8.98
CA THR A 418 1.77 -18.59 9.00
C THR A 418 2.24 -18.12 10.38
N TYR A 419 1.58 -18.57 11.44
CA TYR A 419 1.93 -18.22 12.81
C TYR A 419 3.32 -18.75 13.20
N LEU A 420 3.59 -20.01 12.91
CA LEU A 420 4.90 -20.65 13.16
C LEU A 420 6.03 -19.97 12.39
N THR A 421 5.75 -19.60 11.13
CA THR A 421 6.69 -18.84 10.30
C THR A 421 7.01 -17.48 10.91
N ASP A 422 6.00 -16.77 11.44
CA ASP A 422 6.20 -15.47 12.06
C ASP A 422 6.96 -15.57 13.39
N LEU A 423 6.67 -16.59 14.22
CA LEU A 423 7.45 -16.92 15.41
C LEU A 423 8.91 -17.15 15.05
N LEU A 424 9.19 -18.05 14.10
CA LEU A 424 10.57 -18.35 13.68
C LEU A 424 11.29 -17.14 13.11
N LYS A 425 10.61 -16.28 12.35
CA LYS A 425 11.22 -15.04 11.85
C LYS A 425 11.66 -14.12 12.98
N VAL A 426 10.83 -13.96 14.01
CA VAL A 426 11.22 -13.17 15.19
C VAL A 426 12.39 -13.84 15.89
N SER A 427 12.28 -15.14 16.17
CA SER A 427 13.27 -15.91 16.91
C SER A 427 14.64 -15.95 16.23
N VAL A 428 14.70 -16.28 14.95
CA VAL A 428 15.94 -16.29 14.15
C VAL A 428 16.52 -14.88 14.04
N GLY A 429 15.66 -13.85 13.98
CA GLY A 429 16.09 -12.45 13.89
C GLY A 429 16.76 -11.90 15.16
N VAL A 430 16.49 -12.47 16.34
CA VAL A 430 17.03 -12.01 17.64
C VAL A 430 17.95 -13.03 18.34
N ALA A 431 18.06 -14.23 17.77
CA ALA A 431 18.92 -15.28 18.27
C ALA A 431 20.37 -15.02 17.85
N LYS A 432 21.31 -15.37 18.74
CA LYS A 432 22.73 -15.32 18.40
C LYS A 432 23.02 -16.33 17.30
N VAL A 433 24.01 -16.04 16.47
CA VAL A 433 24.45 -16.95 15.39
C VAL A 433 24.69 -18.37 15.92
N GLY A 434 25.36 -18.50 17.07
CA GLY A 434 25.63 -19.80 17.69
C GLY A 434 24.37 -20.56 18.11
N ASP A 435 23.31 -19.88 18.55
CA ASP A 435 22.05 -20.53 18.97
C ASP A 435 21.32 -21.11 17.76
N VAL A 436 21.27 -20.37 16.65
CA VAL A 436 20.67 -20.83 15.39
C VAL A 436 21.45 -22.01 14.81
N LYS A 437 22.80 -21.94 14.82
CA LYS A 437 23.64 -23.07 14.40
C LYS A 437 23.40 -24.31 15.25
N LYS A 438 23.38 -24.16 16.58
CA LYS A 438 23.15 -25.26 17.52
C LYS A 438 21.83 -25.98 17.23
N LEU A 439 20.77 -25.21 16.94
CA LEU A 439 19.47 -25.75 16.55
C LEU A 439 19.55 -26.55 15.23
N ILE A 440 20.21 -26.02 14.19
CA ILE A 440 20.34 -26.73 12.91
C ILE A 440 21.15 -28.02 13.08
N LEU A 441 22.16 -27.99 13.96
CA LEU A 441 23.02 -29.12 14.28
C LEU A 441 22.42 -30.09 15.31
N GLU A 442 21.20 -29.85 15.80
CA GLU A 442 20.52 -30.70 16.76
C GLU A 442 20.05 -32.00 16.10
N GLY A 443 20.39 -33.15 16.70
CA GLY A 443 20.06 -34.46 16.12
C GLY A 443 20.24 -35.65 17.06
N VAL A 444 19.16 -36.43 17.16
CA VAL A 444 19.12 -37.89 17.37
C VAL A 444 18.86 -38.50 15.98
N ASP A 445 19.56 -39.56 15.60
CA ASP A 445 19.24 -40.31 14.37
C ASP A 445 17.84 -40.91 14.50
N LEU A 446 16.86 -40.45 13.71
CA LEU A 446 15.51 -40.99 13.70
C LEU A 446 15.45 -42.25 12.80
N GLU A 447 14.80 -43.30 13.27
CA GLU A 447 14.65 -44.57 12.56
C GLU A 447 13.99 -44.34 11.18
N GLY A 448 14.71 -44.66 10.09
CA GLY A 448 14.18 -44.65 8.73
C GLY A 448 14.95 -43.81 7.70
N LEU A 449 15.83 -42.90 8.15
CA LEU A 449 16.75 -42.14 7.29
C LEU A 449 18.13 -42.09 7.99
N PRO A 450 19.05 -43.03 7.74
CA PRO A 450 20.33 -43.03 8.42
C PRO A 450 21.11 -41.73 8.13
N GLY A 451 21.34 -40.91 9.16
CA GLY A 451 22.30 -39.81 9.16
C GLY A 451 21.78 -38.38 8.96
N GLU A 452 20.46 -38.12 8.82
CA GLU A 452 19.93 -36.75 8.73
C GLU A 452 19.37 -36.26 10.07
N LYS A 453 19.99 -35.21 10.61
CA LYS A 453 19.61 -34.60 11.89
C LYS A 453 18.25 -33.91 11.82
N ILE A 454 17.45 -34.01 12.89
CA ILE A 454 16.13 -33.37 12.98
C ILE A 454 16.18 -31.85 12.76
N GLY A 455 17.23 -31.18 13.24
CA GLY A 455 17.44 -29.74 13.02
C GLY A 455 17.65 -29.36 11.55
N VAL A 456 18.29 -30.25 10.76
CA VAL A 456 18.46 -30.06 9.31
C VAL A 456 17.11 -30.16 8.61
N GLN A 457 16.31 -31.17 8.94
CA GLN A 457 14.97 -31.33 8.37
C GLN A 457 14.07 -30.13 8.69
N PHE A 458 14.11 -29.66 9.94
CA PHE A 458 13.38 -28.46 10.36
C PHE A 458 13.80 -27.22 9.58
N CYS A 459 15.12 -27.03 9.39
CA CYS A 459 15.65 -25.92 8.61
C CYS A 459 15.22 -25.98 7.14
N ARG A 460 15.21 -27.18 6.52
CA ARG A 460 14.74 -27.39 5.14
C ARG A 460 13.25 -27.08 5.02
N PHE A 461 12.43 -27.51 6.00
CA PHE A 461 10.99 -27.23 6.03
C PHE A 461 10.69 -25.72 6.13
N PHE A 462 11.48 -24.98 6.90
CA PHE A 462 11.37 -23.53 7.07
C PHE A 462 12.45 -22.73 6.31
N VAL A 463 12.92 -23.22 5.15
CA VAL A 463 14.03 -22.60 4.42
C VAL A 463 13.76 -21.12 4.11
N HIS A 464 12.50 -20.72 3.89
CA HIS A 464 12.10 -19.33 3.65
C HIS A 464 12.36 -18.39 4.83
N VAL A 465 12.50 -18.92 6.05
CA VAL A 465 12.87 -18.16 7.25
C VAL A 465 14.38 -18.14 7.43
N PHE A 466 15.03 -19.30 7.29
CA PHE A 466 16.47 -19.42 7.50
C PHE A 466 17.31 -18.90 6.31
N TYR A 467 16.72 -18.68 5.14
CA TYR A 467 17.42 -18.28 3.92
C TYR A 467 18.40 -17.12 4.17
N GLU A 468 17.93 -15.99 4.70
CA GLU A 468 18.77 -14.81 4.92
C GLU A 468 19.90 -15.08 5.90
N PHE A 469 19.67 -15.91 6.93
CA PHE A 469 20.70 -16.33 7.85
C PHE A 469 21.77 -17.20 7.17
N LEU A 470 21.35 -18.17 6.34
CA LEU A 470 22.23 -19.12 5.68
C LEU A 470 23.08 -18.48 4.57
N VAL A 471 22.53 -17.51 3.85
CA VAL A 471 23.22 -16.83 2.73
C VAL A 471 23.86 -15.49 3.10
N ARG A 472 23.80 -15.08 4.38
CA ARG A 472 24.44 -13.85 4.86
C ARG A 472 25.96 -13.99 4.78
N ARG A 473 26.67 -13.01 4.21
CA ARG A 473 28.14 -12.99 4.18
C ARG A 473 28.74 -12.57 5.54
N PRO A 474 29.86 -13.19 5.98
CA PRO A 474 30.44 -14.43 5.44
C PRO A 474 29.46 -15.62 5.59
N TYR A 475 29.34 -16.44 4.55
CA TYR A 475 28.27 -17.45 4.45
C TYR A 475 28.31 -18.43 5.61
N VAL A 476 27.23 -18.49 6.40
CA VAL A 476 27.16 -19.35 7.60
C VAL A 476 27.34 -20.83 7.27
N LEU A 477 26.87 -21.28 6.11
CA LEU A 477 27.04 -22.68 5.69
C LEU A 477 28.50 -23.07 5.38
N LEU A 478 29.39 -22.09 5.14
CA LEU A 478 30.82 -22.35 4.95
C LEU A 478 31.58 -22.53 6.27
N ASP A 479 30.95 -22.27 7.42
CA ASP A 479 31.60 -22.50 8.70
C ASP A 479 31.85 -24.00 8.92
N GLU A 480 33.00 -24.35 9.52
CA GLU A 480 33.47 -25.74 9.66
C GLU A 480 32.43 -26.69 10.30
N ASP A 481 31.68 -26.19 11.29
CA ASP A 481 30.63 -26.95 11.95
C ASP A 481 29.38 -27.14 11.07
N MET A 482 29.09 -26.16 10.21
CA MET A 482 27.89 -26.09 9.36
C MET A 482 28.05 -26.77 8.00
N LYS A 483 29.27 -26.98 7.51
CA LYS A 483 29.55 -27.69 6.25
C LYS A 483 28.88 -29.06 6.17
N LYS A 484 28.73 -29.75 7.31
CA LYS A 484 28.03 -31.04 7.43
C LYS A 484 26.54 -30.97 7.09
N CYS A 485 25.96 -29.77 7.07
CA CYS A 485 24.58 -29.49 6.68
C CYS A 485 24.47 -29.07 5.19
N SER A 486 25.47 -29.38 4.36
CA SER A 486 25.53 -29.02 2.93
C SER A 486 24.27 -29.43 2.15
N VAL A 487 23.56 -30.49 2.57
CA VAL A 487 22.30 -30.95 1.95
C VAL A 487 21.22 -29.87 1.86
N ILE A 488 21.24 -28.86 2.74
CA ILE A 488 20.30 -27.72 2.75
C ILE A 488 20.44 -26.86 1.47
N LEU A 489 21.59 -26.92 0.79
CA LEU A 489 21.87 -26.17 -0.44
C LEU A 489 20.81 -26.39 -1.52
N SER A 490 20.26 -27.61 -1.61
CA SER A 490 19.18 -27.93 -2.56
C SER A 490 17.91 -27.13 -2.31
N ASP A 491 17.56 -26.92 -1.03
CA ASP A 491 16.36 -26.17 -0.65
C ASP A 491 16.58 -24.66 -0.80
N ILE A 492 17.80 -24.17 -0.54
CA ILE A 492 18.20 -22.78 -0.81
C ILE A 492 18.03 -22.47 -2.29
N VAL A 493 18.59 -23.29 -3.19
CA VAL A 493 18.52 -23.06 -4.64
C VAL A 493 17.08 -23.09 -5.14
N LYS A 494 16.28 -24.08 -4.70
CA LYS A 494 14.85 -24.15 -5.04
C LYS A 494 14.09 -22.93 -4.56
N TYR A 495 14.36 -22.47 -3.34
CA TYR A 495 13.72 -21.29 -2.79
C TYR A 495 14.09 -20.01 -3.56
N THR A 496 15.38 -19.82 -3.90
CA THR A 496 15.85 -18.69 -4.70
C THR A 496 15.18 -18.64 -6.07
N LEU A 497 15.04 -19.79 -6.75
CA LEU A 497 14.33 -19.89 -8.03
C LEU A 497 12.86 -19.48 -7.88
N LYS A 498 12.17 -20.02 -6.86
CA LYS A 498 10.74 -19.75 -6.62
C LYS A 498 10.49 -18.28 -6.26
N LYS A 499 11.37 -17.66 -5.48
CA LYS A 499 11.22 -16.26 -5.00
C LYS A 499 11.49 -15.23 -6.10
N LYS A 500 12.17 -15.60 -7.20
CA LYS A 500 12.64 -14.67 -8.23
C LYS A 500 13.47 -13.52 -7.63
N CYS A 501 14.58 -13.90 -6.99
CA CYS A 501 15.49 -12.99 -6.30
C CYS A 501 16.19 -11.97 -7.23
N SER A 502 16.91 -11.00 -6.66
CA SER A 502 17.74 -10.06 -7.43
C SER A 502 18.97 -10.75 -8.05
N GLU A 503 19.57 -10.14 -9.08
CA GLU A 503 20.79 -10.67 -9.71
C GLU A 503 21.95 -10.86 -8.72
N GLU A 504 22.10 -9.94 -7.77
CA GLU A 504 23.08 -10.05 -6.69
C GLU A 504 22.84 -11.30 -5.84
N GLN A 505 21.59 -11.57 -5.47
CA GLN A 505 21.24 -12.75 -4.68
C GLN A 505 21.46 -14.05 -5.45
N TYR A 506 21.15 -14.08 -6.75
CA TYR A 506 21.51 -15.23 -7.59
C TYR A 506 23.03 -15.44 -7.61
N GLY A 507 23.81 -14.36 -7.77
CA GLY A 507 25.28 -14.41 -7.69
C GLY A 507 25.78 -14.97 -6.36
N ASN A 508 25.24 -14.50 -5.25
CA ASN A 508 25.62 -14.96 -3.91
C ASN A 508 25.33 -16.45 -3.69
N VAL A 509 24.21 -16.95 -4.21
CA VAL A 509 23.86 -18.38 -4.10
C VAL A 509 24.75 -19.24 -5.01
N LEU A 510 25.06 -18.78 -6.23
CA LEU A 510 25.96 -19.49 -7.14
C LEU A 510 27.37 -19.64 -6.55
N GLU A 511 27.90 -18.57 -5.94
CA GLU A 511 29.18 -18.61 -5.22
C GLU A 511 29.15 -19.56 -4.02
N LEU A 512 28.08 -19.52 -3.23
CA LEU A 512 27.90 -20.43 -2.10
C LEU A 512 27.86 -21.90 -2.56
N VAL A 513 27.16 -22.18 -3.65
CA VAL A 513 27.11 -23.52 -4.25
C VAL A 513 28.51 -23.97 -4.68
N ASP A 514 29.24 -23.11 -5.39
CA ASP A 514 30.57 -23.42 -5.90
C ASP A 514 31.55 -23.78 -4.76
N GLN A 515 31.54 -22.98 -3.68
CA GLN A 515 32.43 -23.20 -2.52
C GLN A 515 32.02 -24.42 -1.68
N LEU A 516 30.73 -24.73 -1.56
CA LEU A 516 30.25 -25.89 -0.79
C LEU A 516 30.21 -27.19 -1.59
N TRP A 517 30.41 -27.13 -2.90
CA TRP A 517 30.25 -28.28 -3.78
C TRP A 517 31.03 -29.51 -3.33
N PRO A 518 32.32 -29.44 -2.95
CA PRO A 518 33.06 -30.64 -2.55
C PRO A 518 32.44 -31.38 -1.36
N THR A 519 31.91 -30.64 -0.38
CA THR A 519 31.23 -31.24 0.78
C THR A 519 29.83 -31.74 0.42
N PHE A 520 29.10 -31.02 -0.42
CA PHE A 520 27.80 -31.46 -0.93
C PHE A 520 27.95 -32.74 -1.75
N GLU A 521 28.96 -32.82 -2.61
CA GLU A 521 29.18 -33.94 -3.52
C GLU A 521 29.43 -35.24 -2.78
N ALA A 522 30.27 -35.19 -1.73
CA ALA A 522 30.60 -36.32 -0.89
C ALA A 522 29.40 -36.83 -0.06
N ALA A 523 28.46 -35.94 0.28
CA ALA A 523 27.32 -36.24 1.14
C ALA A 523 26.03 -36.61 0.39
N THR A 524 26.01 -36.54 -0.95
CA THR A 524 24.77 -36.66 -1.72
C THR A 524 24.83 -37.65 -2.87
N THR A 525 23.65 -38.19 -3.20
CA THR A 525 23.46 -39.12 -4.31
C THR A 525 23.54 -38.40 -5.67
N PHE A 526 23.78 -39.16 -6.73
CA PHE A 526 23.74 -38.63 -8.10
C PHE A 526 22.45 -37.88 -8.42
N ASN A 527 21.29 -38.43 -8.04
CA ASN A 527 19.99 -37.81 -8.30
C ASN A 527 19.83 -36.44 -7.62
N GLN A 528 20.35 -36.29 -6.40
CA GLN A 528 20.35 -35.01 -5.70
C GLN A 528 21.25 -33.98 -6.39
N LYS A 529 22.45 -34.39 -6.80
CA LYS A 529 23.39 -33.54 -7.57
C LYS A 529 22.80 -33.09 -8.90
N TYR A 530 22.22 -34.02 -9.66
CA TYR A 530 21.51 -33.73 -10.90
C TYR A 530 20.37 -32.73 -10.70
N THR A 531 19.54 -32.93 -9.68
CA THR A 531 18.41 -32.04 -9.38
C THR A 531 18.87 -30.63 -9.00
N LEU A 532 19.98 -30.53 -8.26
CA LEU A 532 20.58 -29.24 -7.92
C LEU A 532 21.04 -28.51 -9.19
N LEU A 533 21.79 -29.19 -10.07
CA LEU A 533 22.25 -28.63 -11.34
C LEU A 533 21.09 -28.20 -12.25
N LEU A 534 20.04 -29.01 -12.35
CA LEU A 534 18.83 -28.66 -13.09
C LEU A 534 18.22 -27.35 -12.59
N ASN A 535 18.10 -27.17 -11.28
CA ASN A 535 17.56 -25.94 -10.70
C ASN A 535 18.48 -24.73 -10.92
N LEU A 536 19.80 -24.93 -10.86
CA LEU A 536 20.79 -23.89 -11.14
C LEU A 536 20.77 -23.48 -12.61
N ASN A 537 20.56 -24.41 -13.53
CA ASN A 537 20.40 -24.08 -14.95
C ASN A 537 19.16 -23.23 -15.20
N ASN A 538 18.15 -23.25 -14.33
CA ASN A 538 16.99 -22.35 -14.43
C ASN A 538 17.25 -20.94 -13.88
N PHE A 539 18.43 -20.66 -13.31
CA PHE A 539 18.77 -19.30 -12.87
C PHE A 539 19.02 -18.38 -14.08
N PRO A 540 18.70 -17.07 -13.98
CA PRO A 540 19.05 -16.09 -15.03
C PRO A 540 20.56 -15.98 -15.24
N LYS A 541 21.33 -16.09 -14.16
CA LYS A 541 22.80 -16.13 -14.17
C LYS A 541 23.27 -17.58 -14.09
N LYS A 542 24.22 -17.95 -14.95
CA LYS A 542 24.80 -19.30 -15.00
C LYS A 542 26.02 -19.42 -14.09
N LEU A 543 26.34 -20.65 -13.72
CA LEU A 543 27.60 -21.00 -13.06
C LEU A 543 28.79 -20.63 -13.96
N SER A 544 29.93 -20.31 -13.35
CA SER A 544 31.18 -20.09 -14.08
C SER A 544 31.62 -21.40 -14.76
N PRO A 545 32.20 -21.36 -15.97
CA PRO A 545 32.75 -22.54 -16.65
C PRO A 545 33.71 -23.35 -15.75
N ASP A 546 34.50 -22.66 -14.93
CA ASP A 546 35.50 -23.27 -14.03
C ASP A 546 34.95 -23.69 -12.66
N SER A 547 33.63 -23.62 -12.46
CA SER A 547 33.03 -23.93 -11.16
C SER A 547 33.07 -25.43 -10.84
N ASN A 548 33.22 -25.76 -9.55
CA ASN A 548 33.26 -27.13 -9.05
C ASN A 548 32.07 -27.99 -9.51
N PRO A 549 30.81 -27.49 -9.53
CA PRO A 549 29.67 -28.27 -10.02
C PRO A 549 29.77 -28.64 -11.50
N LEU A 550 30.30 -27.75 -12.34
CA LEU A 550 30.44 -28.02 -13.77
C LEU A 550 31.63 -28.94 -14.05
N GLN A 551 32.75 -28.77 -13.36
CA GLN A 551 33.89 -29.69 -13.46
C GLN A 551 33.50 -31.11 -13.03
N TRP A 552 32.71 -31.25 -11.96
CA TRP A 552 32.14 -32.53 -11.56
C TRP A 552 31.27 -33.12 -12.69
N ALA A 553 30.33 -32.36 -13.24
CA ALA A 553 29.45 -32.86 -14.29
C ALA A 553 30.23 -33.33 -15.52
N VAL A 554 31.22 -32.54 -15.97
CA VAL A 554 32.10 -32.90 -17.10
C VAL A 554 32.90 -34.18 -16.79
N SER A 555 33.52 -34.27 -15.62
CA SER A 555 34.30 -35.46 -15.25
C SER A 555 33.45 -36.74 -15.21
N VAL A 556 32.20 -36.67 -14.72
CA VAL A 556 31.28 -37.81 -14.73
C VAL A 556 30.91 -38.21 -16.17
N ILE A 557 30.67 -37.25 -17.07
CA ILE A 557 30.33 -37.57 -18.47
C ILE A 557 31.54 -38.24 -19.18
N CYS A 558 32.76 -37.78 -18.90
CA CYS A 558 34.00 -38.34 -19.46
C CYS A 558 34.42 -39.69 -18.83
N SER A 559 33.83 -40.08 -17.70
CA SER A 559 34.14 -41.33 -16.98
C SER A 559 33.37 -42.55 -17.50
N ASP A 560 33.57 -43.73 -16.90
CA ASP A 560 32.82 -44.96 -17.20
C ASP A 560 31.37 -44.99 -16.61
N ALA A 561 30.77 -43.82 -16.34
CA ALA A 561 29.39 -43.70 -15.86
C ALA A 561 28.34 -44.28 -16.84
N SER A 562 27.15 -44.61 -16.33
CA SER A 562 26.08 -45.18 -17.14
C SER A 562 25.63 -44.22 -18.26
N ARG A 563 25.25 -44.75 -19.43
CA ARG A 563 24.76 -43.92 -20.55
C ARG A 563 23.57 -43.04 -20.15
N GLU A 564 22.72 -43.53 -19.26
CA GLU A 564 21.56 -42.79 -18.74
C GLU A 564 21.99 -41.57 -17.91
N ASP A 565 22.94 -41.75 -16.98
CA ASP A 565 23.47 -40.68 -16.15
C ASP A 565 24.18 -39.60 -16.99
N LYS A 566 24.94 -40.03 -18.00
CA LYS A 566 25.59 -39.12 -18.97
C LYS A 566 24.56 -38.30 -19.73
N ALA A 567 23.53 -38.95 -20.31
CA ALA A 567 22.48 -38.26 -21.05
C ALA A 567 21.70 -37.26 -20.17
N ARG A 568 21.46 -37.61 -18.91
CA ARG A 568 20.84 -36.72 -17.93
C ARG A 568 21.71 -35.49 -17.69
N LEU A 569 22.99 -35.65 -17.37
CA LEU A 569 23.89 -34.52 -17.11
C LEU A 569 23.99 -33.58 -18.32
N ILE A 570 24.09 -34.11 -19.54
CA ILE A 570 24.12 -33.28 -20.76
C ILE A 570 22.89 -32.36 -20.85
N SER A 571 21.70 -32.83 -20.43
CA SER A 571 20.48 -32.02 -20.52
C SER A 571 20.40 -30.86 -19.52
N VAL A 572 21.29 -30.82 -18.52
CA VAL A 572 21.31 -29.77 -17.48
C VAL A 572 22.54 -28.86 -17.53
N LEU A 573 23.45 -29.10 -18.47
CA LEU A 573 24.59 -28.23 -18.71
C LEU A 573 24.16 -26.92 -19.39
N PRO A 574 24.76 -25.77 -19.01
CA PRO A 574 24.49 -24.49 -19.66
C PRO A 574 25.04 -24.47 -21.10
N GLY A 575 24.24 -23.97 -22.04
CA GLY A 575 24.68 -23.73 -23.41
C GLY A 575 25.33 -22.36 -23.63
N GLY A 576 25.98 -22.18 -24.79
CA GLY A 576 26.56 -20.91 -25.25
C GLY A 576 28.08 -20.95 -25.41
N ASP A 577 28.62 -20.02 -26.20
CA ASP A 577 30.04 -19.99 -26.60
C ASP A 577 31.01 -19.94 -25.42
N ALA A 578 30.59 -19.32 -24.30
CA ALA A 578 31.37 -19.27 -23.06
C ALA A 578 31.62 -20.64 -22.42
N PHE A 579 30.80 -21.64 -22.73
CA PHE A 579 30.94 -23.01 -22.21
C PHE A 579 31.49 -23.99 -23.26
N ALA A 580 31.65 -23.56 -24.52
CA ALA A 580 32.17 -24.41 -25.60
C ALA A 580 33.53 -25.00 -25.25
N GLY A 581 34.40 -24.20 -24.60
CA GLY A 581 35.72 -24.63 -24.12
C GLY A 581 35.70 -25.75 -23.06
N CYS A 582 34.65 -25.81 -22.24
CA CYS A 582 34.51 -26.82 -21.18
C CYS A 582 34.07 -28.19 -21.69
N TYR A 583 33.47 -28.23 -22.88
CA TYR A 583 32.88 -29.43 -23.46
C TYR A 583 33.70 -30.01 -24.61
N ILE A 584 34.89 -29.45 -24.92
CA ILE A 584 35.76 -29.92 -26.02
C ILE A 584 36.18 -31.39 -25.83
N GLN A 585 36.14 -31.90 -24.60
CA GLN A 585 36.49 -33.28 -24.25
C GLN A 585 35.29 -34.24 -24.18
N LEU A 586 34.06 -33.73 -24.37
CA LEU A 586 32.83 -34.54 -24.50
C LEU A 586 32.65 -34.99 -25.95
#